data_AF-A0A8C6W9U6-F1
#
_entry.id   AF-A0A8C6W9U6-F1
#
_cell.length_a   1.000
_cell.length_b   1.000
_cell.length_c   1.000
_cell.angle_alpha   90.00
_cell.angle_beta   90.00
_cell.angle_gamma   90.00
#
_symmetry.space_group_name_H-M   'P 1'
#
loop_
_entity.id
_entity.type
_entity.pdbx_description
1 polymer ?
#
loop_
_entity_poly.entity_id
_entity_poly.type
_entity_poly.pdbx_seq_one_letter_code
_entity_poly.pdbx_strand_id
1 'polypeptide(L)'
;MAALVVSEASELGSRVGPGRGRVPRGRMANQIPPEILNNPQLQAAIQTLPSNYNFEIPKTVWRIQQAQAKKVALQMPEGLLLFACTIVDILERFTKAEVMVMGDVTYGACCVDDFTARALDVDFLVHYGHSCLVPMDTSVQDFRVLYVFVDIRIDTLHLLDSVRLTFPPGSSLALVSTIQFVSTLQAAAKELKAEYHVSVPQCKPLSPGEILGCTSPRLPKEIEAVVYLGDGRFHLESVMIANPNVPAYRYDPYSKVLTREYYDHQLMQTTRQEAIATARSAKSWGLILGTLGRQGSPKILEHLESRLRALGLPFVRLLLSEIFPGKLSLLPGVDVWVQVACPRLSIDWGSAFPKPLLTPYEASVALRDISWQQSYPMDFYASSGLGPWTVNHGRDAKPQGPGPQGLGKVGGDFGVGGGEAAEGAAALATCAKAAAPRPLGEMQWSHVEVAGTRPRFVCDFRCQRGSEAPVLRRPVRGAATPTGKPPRQLPEAPMTCRYFPARPLQGLFLECGWC
;
A
#
# COMPACT_ATOMS: atom_id res chain seq x y z
N MET A 1 25.96 15.90 23.08
CA MET A 1 25.15 16.64 24.07
C MET A 1 23.72 16.12 23.98
N ALA A 2 23.46 14.98 24.60
CA ALA A 2 22.15 14.32 24.60
C ALA A 2 21.33 14.82 25.79
N ALA A 3 20.14 15.36 25.54
CA ALA A 3 19.23 15.80 26.58
C ALA A 3 18.38 14.62 27.06
N LEU A 4 18.52 14.31 28.35
CA LEU A 4 17.71 13.37 29.12
C LEU A 4 16.31 13.94 29.34
N VAL A 5 15.28 13.15 29.03
CA VAL A 5 13.92 13.35 29.57
C VAL A 5 13.69 12.21 30.56
N VAL A 6 13.78 12.51 31.85
CA VAL A 6 13.37 11.62 32.94
C VAL A 6 12.16 12.26 33.60
N SER A 7 11.03 11.55 33.61
CA SER A 7 9.83 11.94 34.32
C SER A 7 10.01 11.71 35.83
N GLU A 8 9.87 12.75 36.64
CA GLU A 8 9.73 12.63 38.09
C GLU A 8 8.30 12.17 38.43
N ALA A 9 8.18 11.07 39.17
CA ALA A 9 6.96 10.69 39.88
C ALA A 9 7.27 10.69 41.38
N SER A 10 6.46 11.44 42.10
CA SER A 10 6.54 11.77 43.53
C SER A 10 6.57 10.55 44.45
N GLU A 11 7.42 10.63 45.48
CA GLU A 11 7.48 9.71 46.62
C GLU A 11 6.24 9.81 47.53
N LEU A 12 5.72 8.65 47.95
CA LEU A 12 5.14 8.47 49.29
C LEU A 12 5.42 7.03 49.74
N GLY A 13 6.10 6.92 50.89
CA GLY A 13 6.79 5.72 51.33
C GLY A 13 5.93 4.60 51.93
N SER A 14 6.54 3.42 52.05
CA SER A 14 6.71 2.72 53.34
C SER A 14 7.63 1.50 53.17
N ARG A 15 8.42 1.21 54.20
CA ARG A 15 9.48 0.18 54.28
C ARG A 15 8.88 -1.23 54.45
N VAL A 16 9.37 -2.27 53.75
CA VAL A 16 9.67 -3.65 54.25
C VAL A 16 10.54 -4.45 53.23
N GLY A 17 11.73 -4.91 53.65
CA GLY A 17 12.36 -6.21 53.28
C GLY A 17 13.20 -6.35 51.99
N PRO A 18 14.41 -6.98 52.02
CA PRO A 18 15.25 -7.19 50.85
C PRO A 18 14.82 -8.45 50.09
N GLY A 19 13.78 -8.34 49.27
CA GLY A 19 13.47 -9.35 48.27
C GLY A 19 14.40 -9.18 47.06
N ARG A 20 15.23 -10.18 46.74
CA ARG A 20 15.92 -10.26 45.44
C ARG A 20 14.86 -10.30 44.34
N GLY A 21 14.47 -9.13 43.84
CA GLY A 21 13.55 -8.97 42.74
C GLY A 21 14.16 -9.57 41.48
N ARG A 22 13.71 -10.76 41.09
CA ARG A 22 13.95 -11.29 39.75
C ARG A 22 13.31 -10.31 38.77
N VAL A 23 14.12 -9.54 38.06
CA VAL A 23 13.67 -8.77 36.90
C VAL A 23 12.94 -9.76 35.98
N PRO A 24 11.73 -9.45 35.48
CA PRO A 24 11.02 -10.35 34.57
C PRO A 24 11.92 -10.61 33.36
N ARG A 25 12.35 -11.86 33.16
CA ARG A 25 13.27 -12.27 32.07
C ARG A 25 12.80 -11.79 30.67
N GLY A 26 11.50 -11.55 30.51
CA GLY A 26 10.92 -11.00 29.27
C GLY A 26 11.32 -9.54 28.95
N ARG A 27 11.69 -8.70 29.94
CA ARG A 27 12.12 -7.32 29.68
C ARG A 27 13.59 -7.20 29.25
N MET A 28 14.46 -8.11 29.68
CA MET A 28 15.88 -8.11 29.29
C MET A 28 16.11 -8.66 27.87
N ALA A 29 15.27 -9.57 27.38
CA ALA A 29 15.46 -10.21 26.07
C ALA A 29 15.35 -9.26 24.86
N ASN A 30 14.73 -8.09 25.05
CA ASN A 30 14.53 -7.07 24.01
C ASN A 30 15.50 -5.88 24.13
N GLN A 31 16.39 -5.86 25.12
CA GLN A 31 17.38 -4.80 25.22
C GLN A 31 18.58 -5.13 24.35
N ILE A 32 18.96 -4.18 23.50
CA ILE A 32 20.16 -4.28 22.68
C ILE A 32 21.37 -4.12 23.61
N PRO A 33 22.34 -5.05 23.61
CA PRO A 33 23.52 -4.96 24.45
C PRO A 33 24.28 -3.65 24.29
N PRO A 34 24.84 -3.06 25.38
CA PRO A 34 25.65 -1.85 25.32
C PRO A 34 26.84 -1.97 24.37
N GLU A 35 27.44 -3.15 24.27
CA GLU A 35 28.54 -3.46 23.36
C GLU A 35 28.18 -3.33 21.87
N ILE A 36 26.90 -3.45 21.49
CA ILE A 36 26.43 -3.16 20.13
C ILE A 36 26.10 -1.67 20.02
N LEU A 37 25.34 -1.12 20.96
CA LEU A 37 24.91 0.28 20.92
C LEU A 37 26.08 1.26 20.93
N ASN A 38 27.10 1.00 21.73
CA ASN A 38 28.25 1.87 21.92
C ASN A 38 29.45 1.50 21.05
N ASN A 39 29.29 0.58 20.09
CA ASN A 39 30.38 0.20 19.19
C ASN A 39 30.74 1.37 18.24
N PRO A 40 31.94 1.97 18.36
CA PRO A 40 32.28 3.16 17.59
C PRO A 40 32.38 2.88 16.08
N GLN A 41 32.79 1.67 15.69
CA GLN A 41 32.88 1.29 14.28
C GLN A 41 31.49 1.12 13.67
N LEU A 42 30.55 0.52 14.40
CA LEU A 42 29.17 0.37 13.95
C LEU A 42 28.50 1.74 13.80
N GLN A 43 28.68 2.62 14.79
CA GLN A 43 28.14 3.98 14.73
C GLN A 43 28.71 4.78 13.54
N ALA A 44 30.01 4.69 13.29
CA ALA A 44 30.63 5.32 12.13
C ALA A 44 30.08 4.77 10.80
N ALA A 45 29.84 3.45 10.71
CA ALA A 45 29.26 2.86 9.51
C ALA A 45 27.80 3.29 9.30
N ILE A 46 27.00 3.37 10.37
CA ILE A 46 25.59 3.84 10.32
C ILE A 46 25.51 5.31 9.85
N GLN A 47 26.49 6.15 10.14
CA GLN A 47 26.51 7.56 9.71
C GLN A 47 26.54 7.75 8.18
N THR A 48 26.82 6.69 7.41
CA THR A 48 26.71 6.70 5.94
C THR A 48 25.26 6.67 5.45
N LEU A 49 24.33 6.20 6.29
CA LEU A 49 22.89 6.20 6.01
C LEU A 49 22.28 7.56 6.35
N PRO A 50 21.18 7.96 5.70
CA PRO A 50 20.53 9.24 5.97
C PRO A 50 20.06 9.31 7.42
N SER A 51 20.55 10.32 8.14
CA SER A 51 20.33 10.43 9.59
C SER A 51 18.85 10.61 9.98
N ASN A 52 18.00 11.08 9.07
CA ASN A 52 16.58 11.23 9.31
C ASN A 52 15.79 9.93 9.16
N TYR A 53 16.39 8.84 8.65
CA TYR A 53 15.76 7.53 8.53
C TYR A 53 16.28 6.59 9.63
N ASN A 54 15.39 5.95 10.36
CA ASN A 54 15.75 4.97 11.37
C ASN A 54 15.65 3.53 10.84
N PHE A 55 16.75 3.02 10.28
CA PHE A 55 16.85 1.62 9.81
C PHE A 55 17.01 0.57 10.93
N GLU A 56 17.00 0.99 12.21
CA GLU A 56 17.16 0.13 13.37
C GLU A 56 18.38 -0.82 13.30
N ILE A 57 19.47 -0.42 12.65
CA ILE A 57 20.65 -1.27 12.40
C ILE A 57 21.17 -1.99 13.66
N PRO A 58 21.34 -1.32 14.83
CA PRO A 58 21.81 -2.01 16.04
C PRO A 58 20.86 -3.12 16.50
N LYS A 59 19.55 -2.93 16.35
CA LYS A 59 18.54 -3.94 16.67
C LYS A 59 18.63 -5.09 15.68
N THR A 60 18.77 -4.81 14.38
CA THR A 60 18.92 -5.83 13.34
C THR A 60 20.15 -6.70 13.59
N VAL A 61 21.32 -6.09 13.85
CA VAL A 61 22.55 -6.82 14.23
C VAL A 61 22.31 -7.71 15.44
N TRP A 62 21.70 -7.17 16.51
CA TRP A 62 21.40 -7.94 17.71
C TRP A 62 20.47 -9.12 17.44
N ARG A 63 19.42 -8.93 16.65
CA ARG A 63 18.45 -9.98 16.34
C ARG A 63 19.04 -11.09 15.48
N ILE A 64 19.89 -10.75 14.52
CA ILE A 64 20.65 -11.72 13.71
C ILE A 64 21.56 -12.55 14.63
N GLN A 65 22.30 -11.90 15.54
CA GLN A 65 23.17 -12.60 16.50
C GLN A 65 22.39 -13.49 17.48
N GLN A 66 21.25 -13.02 18.01
CA GLN A 66 20.36 -13.82 18.87
C GLN A 66 19.77 -15.03 18.14
N ALA A 67 19.47 -14.88 16.86
CA ALA A 67 19.00 -15.98 16.03
C ALA A 67 20.13 -16.92 15.60
N GLN A 68 21.39 -16.54 15.82
CA GLN A 68 22.57 -17.23 15.29
C GLN A 68 22.50 -17.44 13.77
N ALA A 69 21.79 -16.55 13.08
CA ALA A 69 21.51 -16.66 11.65
C ALA A 69 22.81 -16.60 10.83
N LYS A 70 22.89 -17.43 9.79
CA LYS A 70 24.01 -17.53 8.86
C LYS A 70 23.67 -16.92 7.51
N LYS A 71 22.41 -17.04 7.08
CA LYS A 71 21.87 -16.40 5.87
C LYS A 71 20.76 -15.44 6.23
N VAL A 72 20.88 -14.21 5.77
CA VAL A 72 19.92 -13.13 6.02
C VAL A 72 19.43 -12.56 4.69
N ALA A 73 18.13 -12.45 4.51
CA ALA A 73 17.55 -11.75 3.37
C ALA A 73 17.04 -10.37 3.80
N LEU A 74 17.25 -9.37 2.95
CA LEU A 74 16.69 -8.04 3.10
C LEU A 74 15.61 -7.85 2.03
N GLN A 75 14.37 -7.63 2.46
CA GLN A 75 13.29 -7.24 1.58
C GLN A 75 12.96 -5.77 1.81
N MET A 76 12.98 -4.98 0.74
CA MET A 76 12.80 -3.53 0.81
C MET A 76 11.85 -3.06 -0.29
N PRO A 77 10.99 -2.06 -0.02
CA PRO A 77 10.32 -1.33 -1.09
C PRO A 77 11.34 -0.59 -1.96
N GLU A 78 10.94 -0.25 -3.19
CA GLU A 78 11.78 0.34 -4.21
C GLU A 78 12.49 1.61 -3.72
N GLY A 79 11.78 2.47 -2.97
CA GLY A 79 12.30 3.70 -2.38
C GLY A 79 13.38 3.52 -1.32
N LEU A 80 13.63 2.29 -0.85
CA LEU A 80 14.69 1.97 0.11
C LEU A 80 15.82 1.13 -0.49
N LEU A 81 15.67 0.62 -1.72
CA LEU A 81 16.69 -0.21 -2.38
C LEU A 81 18.02 0.54 -2.59
N LEU A 82 18.00 1.87 -2.72
CA LEU A 82 19.23 2.67 -2.81
C LEU A 82 20.16 2.51 -1.59
N PHE A 83 19.63 2.10 -0.44
CA PHE A 83 20.40 1.87 0.79
C PHE A 83 20.79 0.41 0.98
N ALA A 84 20.32 -0.50 0.12
CA ALA A 84 20.41 -1.94 0.34
C ALA A 84 21.86 -2.43 0.43
N CYS A 85 22.72 -2.06 -0.53
CA CYS A 85 24.13 -2.48 -0.53
C CYS A 85 24.88 -1.96 0.70
N THR A 86 24.64 -0.72 1.12
CA THR A 86 25.26 -0.16 2.33
C THR A 86 24.81 -0.92 3.58
N ILE A 87 23.53 -1.27 3.67
CA ILE A 87 23.00 -2.05 4.79
C ILE A 87 23.57 -3.48 4.77
N VAL A 88 23.72 -4.11 3.61
CA VAL A 88 24.39 -5.41 3.43
C VAL A 88 25.81 -5.35 4.00
N ASP A 89 26.64 -4.41 3.54
CA ASP A 89 28.03 -4.26 3.98
C ASP A 89 28.14 -4.10 5.51
N ILE A 90 27.24 -3.31 6.10
CA ILE A 90 27.17 -3.12 7.56
C ILE A 90 26.80 -4.45 8.24
N LEU A 91 25.71 -5.09 7.82
CA LEU A 91 25.23 -6.31 8.49
C LEU A 91 26.23 -7.45 8.36
N GLU A 92 26.83 -7.68 7.18
CA GLU A 92 27.86 -8.71 6.99
C GLU A 92 29.06 -8.46 7.90
N ARG A 93 29.56 -7.22 7.96
CA ARG A 93 30.70 -6.86 8.81
C ARG A 93 30.46 -7.11 10.29
N PHE A 94 29.27 -6.77 10.81
CA PHE A 94 28.99 -6.80 12.25
C PHE A 94 28.28 -8.09 12.73
N THR A 95 27.83 -8.95 11.82
CA THR A 95 27.18 -10.23 12.16
C THR A 95 27.94 -11.45 11.64
N LYS A 96 28.77 -11.30 10.60
CA LYS A 96 29.41 -12.39 9.84
C LYS A 96 28.41 -13.34 9.17
N ALA A 97 27.14 -12.96 9.08
CA ALA A 97 26.17 -13.67 8.25
C ALA A 97 26.37 -13.28 6.78
N GLU A 98 26.02 -14.18 5.87
CA GLU A 98 25.81 -13.89 4.45
C GLU A 98 24.51 -13.11 4.31
N VAL A 99 24.54 -11.94 3.68
CA VAL A 99 23.36 -11.07 3.56
C VAL A 99 23.04 -10.83 2.09
N MET A 100 21.80 -11.09 1.70
CA MET A 100 21.32 -10.92 0.32
C MET A 100 20.14 -9.96 0.24
N VAL A 101 20.01 -9.25 -0.89
CA VAL A 101 18.88 -8.36 -1.18
C VAL A 101 17.87 -9.12 -2.04
N MET A 102 16.60 -9.13 -1.62
CA MET A 102 15.50 -9.65 -2.42
C MET A 102 15.13 -8.60 -3.48
N GLY A 103 15.33 -8.95 -4.75
CA GLY A 103 15.18 -8.01 -5.88
C GLY A 103 13.77 -7.90 -6.45
N ASP A 104 12.83 -8.72 -5.99
CA ASP A 104 11.44 -8.65 -6.44
C ASP A 104 10.70 -7.47 -5.78
N VAL A 105 9.65 -7.01 -6.46
CA VAL A 105 8.83 -5.86 -6.04
C VAL A 105 8.21 -6.07 -4.66
N THR A 106 8.21 -5.03 -3.84
CA THR A 106 7.63 -5.06 -2.49
C THR A 106 6.71 -3.86 -2.27
N TYR A 107 5.44 -4.01 -2.66
CA TYR A 107 4.45 -2.93 -2.58
C TYR A 107 3.96 -2.60 -1.17
N GLY A 108 4.15 -3.48 -0.19
CA GLY A 108 3.56 -3.30 1.15
C GLY A 108 3.81 -4.43 2.13
N ALA A 109 3.29 -4.28 3.35
CA ALA A 109 3.30 -5.31 4.40
C ALA A 109 2.68 -6.65 3.99
N CYS A 110 1.74 -6.60 3.04
CA CYS A 110 1.08 -7.78 2.49
C CYS A 110 1.98 -8.58 1.53
N CYS A 111 3.13 -8.04 1.13
CA CYS A 111 4.07 -8.65 0.18
C CYS A 111 5.26 -9.31 0.87
N VAL A 112 5.20 -9.59 2.18
CA VAL A 112 6.29 -10.30 2.86
C VAL A 112 6.59 -11.62 2.13
N ASP A 113 7.83 -11.78 1.65
CA ASP A 113 8.22 -12.91 0.83
C ASP A 113 8.95 -13.97 1.65
N ASP A 114 8.21 -14.58 2.56
CA ASP A 114 8.73 -15.67 3.38
C ASP A 114 8.86 -17.00 2.61
N PHE A 115 8.16 -17.14 1.46
CA PHE A 115 8.25 -18.33 0.64
C PHE A 115 9.58 -18.43 -0.07
N THR A 116 10.01 -17.38 -0.77
CA THR A 116 11.32 -17.36 -1.44
C THR A 116 12.45 -17.42 -0.43
N ALA A 117 12.34 -16.71 0.70
CA ALA A 117 13.34 -16.77 1.76
C ALA A 117 13.54 -18.21 2.27
N ARG A 118 12.46 -18.94 2.54
CA ARG A 118 12.54 -20.36 2.93
C ARG A 118 13.11 -21.24 1.82
N ALA A 119 12.75 -21.00 0.56
CA ALA A 119 13.27 -21.77 -0.57
C ALA A 119 14.79 -21.58 -0.80
N LEU A 120 15.36 -20.48 -0.31
CA LEU A 120 16.79 -20.18 -0.35
C LEU A 120 17.55 -20.59 0.93
N ASP A 121 16.87 -21.30 1.85
CA ASP A 121 17.37 -21.65 3.17
C ASP A 121 17.87 -20.42 3.96
N VAL A 122 17.14 -19.30 3.86
CA VAL A 122 17.41 -18.10 4.66
C VAL A 122 16.92 -18.33 6.09
N ASP A 123 17.77 -18.05 7.08
CA ASP A 123 17.42 -18.19 8.49
C ASP A 123 16.63 -16.98 9.01
N PHE A 124 16.87 -15.82 8.43
CA PHE A 124 16.38 -14.54 8.93
C PHE A 124 16.02 -13.56 7.81
N LEU A 125 14.76 -13.13 7.76
CA LEU A 125 14.27 -12.10 6.84
C LEU A 125 14.13 -10.76 7.56
N VAL A 126 14.71 -9.70 7.03
CA VAL A 126 14.47 -8.32 7.47
C VAL A 126 13.58 -7.63 6.44
N HIS A 127 12.34 -7.31 6.82
CA HIS A 127 11.38 -6.62 5.98
C HIS A 127 11.32 -5.13 6.35
N TYR A 128 11.73 -4.26 5.45
CA TYR A 128 11.81 -2.82 5.68
C TYR A 128 10.57 -2.06 5.20
N GLY A 129 10.26 -0.95 5.86
CA GLY A 129 9.34 0.08 5.39
C GLY A 129 7.86 -0.16 5.69
N HIS A 130 7.47 -1.31 6.22
CA HIS A 130 6.06 -1.64 6.44
C HIS A 130 5.76 -2.21 7.83
N SER A 131 4.54 -1.96 8.32
CA SER A 131 4.05 -2.55 9.57
C SER A 131 3.82 -4.06 9.44
N CYS A 132 3.88 -4.78 10.56
CA CYS A 132 3.58 -6.22 10.56
C CYS A 132 2.06 -6.42 10.43
N LEU A 133 1.59 -6.67 9.21
CA LEU A 133 0.17 -6.84 8.91
C LEU A 133 -0.27 -8.30 8.97
N VAL A 134 0.61 -9.22 8.59
CA VAL A 134 0.30 -10.64 8.44
C VAL A 134 0.96 -11.43 9.57
N PRO A 135 0.18 -12.19 10.37
CA PRO A 135 0.76 -13.03 11.41
C PRO A 135 1.64 -14.10 10.76
N MET A 136 2.92 -14.11 11.13
CA MET A 136 3.86 -15.13 10.71
C MET A 136 3.73 -16.36 11.59
N ASP A 137 3.77 -17.54 10.99
CA ASP A 137 3.78 -18.79 11.73
C ASP A 137 5.11 -18.93 12.48
N THR A 138 5.07 -18.65 13.78
CA THR A 138 6.22 -18.75 14.69
C THR A 138 6.49 -20.17 15.17
N SER A 139 5.70 -21.16 14.74
CA SER A 139 5.93 -22.57 15.10
C SER A 139 7.10 -23.19 14.32
N VAL A 140 7.47 -22.58 13.19
CA VAL A 140 8.69 -22.93 12.46
C VAL A 140 9.88 -22.33 13.20
N GLN A 141 10.64 -23.18 13.90
CA GLN A 141 11.76 -22.73 14.74
C GLN A 141 12.93 -22.11 13.94
N ASP A 142 13.03 -22.45 12.65
CA ASP A 142 14.21 -22.21 11.83
C ASP A 142 14.10 -20.97 10.93
N PHE A 143 12.98 -20.23 10.96
CA PHE A 143 12.79 -19.03 10.12
C PHE A 143 12.21 -17.87 10.90
N ARG A 144 12.91 -16.73 10.92
CA ARG A 144 12.47 -15.52 11.64
C ARG A 144 12.32 -14.34 10.71
N VAL A 145 11.30 -13.52 10.96
CA VAL A 145 11.09 -12.25 10.26
C VAL A 145 11.19 -11.09 11.24
N LEU A 146 12.01 -10.09 10.90
CA LEU A 146 12.09 -8.81 11.59
C LEU A 146 11.49 -7.73 10.70
N TYR A 147 10.43 -7.08 11.18
CA TYR A 147 9.91 -5.88 10.56
C TYR A 147 10.65 -4.65 11.09
N VAL A 148 11.15 -3.82 10.19
CA VAL A 148 11.75 -2.52 10.47
C VAL A 148 10.92 -1.46 9.76
N PHE A 149 10.19 -0.64 10.51
CA PHE A 149 9.22 0.28 9.93
C PHE A 149 9.86 1.45 9.18
N VAL A 150 11.11 1.78 9.52
CA VAL A 150 11.85 2.94 9.01
C VAL A 150 11.12 4.23 9.35
N ASP A 151 11.19 4.61 10.63
CA ASP A 151 10.70 5.90 11.10
C ASP A 151 11.49 7.05 10.46
N ILE A 152 10.79 7.99 9.83
CA ILE A 152 11.38 9.12 9.13
C ILE A 152 11.11 10.41 9.90
N ARG A 153 12.18 11.05 10.34
CA ARG A 153 12.12 12.34 11.04
C ARG A 153 11.88 13.47 10.04
N ILE A 154 10.92 14.33 10.36
CA ILE A 154 10.51 15.48 9.54
C ILE A 154 10.51 16.76 10.38
N ASP A 155 10.26 17.89 9.72
CA ASP A 155 10.07 19.18 10.37
C ASP A 155 8.65 19.27 10.97
N THR A 156 8.51 18.83 12.23
CA THR A 156 7.22 18.85 12.95
C THR A 156 6.69 20.25 13.20
N LEU A 157 7.56 21.24 13.39
CA LEU A 157 7.14 22.62 13.64
C LEU A 157 6.45 23.19 12.39
N HIS A 158 7.04 22.97 11.21
CA HIS A 158 6.44 23.41 9.96
C HIS A 158 5.07 22.74 9.70
N LEU A 159 4.91 21.46 10.04
CA LEU A 159 3.61 20.78 9.99
C LEU A 159 2.58 21.47 10.88
N LEU A 160 2.94 21.74 12.14
CA LEU A 160 2.04 22.42 13.10
C LEU A 160 1.63 23.81 12.60
N ASP A 161 2.59 24.60 12.12
CA ASP A 161 2.33 25.95 11.63
C ASP A 161 1.49 25.95 10.35
N SER A 162 1.70 24.96 9.48
CA SER A 162 0.88 24.78 8.27
C SER A 162 -0.58 24.47 8.60
N VAL A 163 -0.81 23.61 9.61
CA VAL A 163 -2.16 23.31 10.11
C VAL A 163 -2.78 24.57 10.72
N ARG A 164 -2.03 25.31 11.55
CA ARG A 164 -2.47 26.56 12.18
C ARG A 164 -2.86 27.65 11.19
N LEU A 165 -2.11 27.76 10.10
CA LEU A 165 -2.39 28.72 9.04
C LEU A 165 -3.65 28.37 8.23
N THR A 166 -3.96 27.08 8.14
CA THR A 166 -5.01 26.56 7.23
C THR A 166 -6.38 26.43 7.92
N PHE A 167 -6.39 26.00 9.18
CA PHE A 167 -7.63 25.70 9.90
C PHE A 167 -7.86 26.66 11.07
N PRO A 168 -9.09 27.20 11.24
CA PRO A 168 -9.40 28.04 12.38
C PRO A 168 -9.33 27.22 13.68
N PRO A 169 -8.93 27.83 14.81
CA PRO A 169 -8.95 27.17 16.11
C PRO A 169 -10.35 26.62 16.44
N GLY A 170 -10.39 25.44 17.06
CA GLY A 170 -11.62 24.72 17.38
C GLY A 170 -12.09 23.75 16.27
N SER A 171 -11.51 23.79 15.06
CA SER A 171 -11.86 22.83 14.01
C SER A 171 -11.65 21.38 14.43
N SER A 172 -12.54 20.51 13.96
CA SER A 172 -12.49 19.07 14.17
C SER A 172 -11.69 18.35 13.09
N LEU A 173 -10.51 17.84 13.45
CA LEU A 173 -9.52 17.32 12.49
C LEU A 173 -9.22 15.84 12.74
N ALA A 174 -9.25 15.03 11.68
CA ALA A 174 -8.70 13.68 11.69
C ALA A 174 -7.27 13.68 11.15
N LEU A 175 -6.32 13.15 11.91
CA LEU A 175 -4.92 13.05 11.51
C LEU A 175 -4.59 11.61 11.15
N VAL A 176 -4.08 11.39 9.93
CA VAL A 176 -3.71 10.08 9.39
C VAL A 176 -2.36 10.12 8.68
N SER A 177 -1.72 8.98 8.49
CA SER A 177 -0.38 8.85 7.91
C SER A 177 -0.11 7.41 7.47
N THR A 178 0.99 7.20 6.77
CA THR A 178 1.65 5.88 6.64
C THR A 178 2.57 5.60 7.83
N ILE A 179 2.93 4.33 8.02
CA ILE A 179 3.71 3.85 9.18
C ILE A 179 5.01 4.64 9.42
N GLN A 180 5.67 5.13 8.37
CA GLN A 180 6.96 5.81 8.47
C GLN A 180 6.90 7.16 9.19
N PHE A 181 5.71 7.79 9.26
CA PHE A 181 5.54 9.07 9.94
C PHE A 181 4.55 9.03 11.11
N VAL A 182 4.01 7.86 11.49
CA VAL A 182 3.00 7.72 12.57
C VAL A 182 3.50 8.27 13.90
N SER A 183 4.79 8.10 14.23
CA SER A 183 5.36 8.64 15.47
C SER A 183 5.25 10.17 15.54
N THR A 184 5.62 10.84 14.44
CA THR A 184 5.56 12.30 14.30
C THR A 184 4.12 12.78 14.22
N LEU A 185 3.25 12.07 13.52
CA LEU A 185 1.81 12.35 13.47
C LEU A 185 1.21 12.37 14.87
N GLN A 186 1.51 11.36 15.70
CA GLN A 186 0.96 11.27 17.06
C GLN A 186 1.53 12.36 17.98
N ALA A 187 2.80 12.74 17.81
CA ALA A 187 3.39 13.87 18.52
C ALA A 187 2.71 15.19 18.12
N ALA A 188 2.55 15.44 16.82
CA ALA A 188 1.85 16.63 16.31
C ALA A 188 0.39 16.67 16.77
N ALA A 189 -0.30 15.52 16.78
CA ALA A 189 -1.66 15.40 17.27
C ALA A 189 -1.79 15.81 18.75
N LYS A 190 -0.79 15.49 19.58
CA LYS A 190 -0.78 15.88 20.99
C LYS A 190 -0.68 17.39 21.17
N GLU A 191 0.16 18.05 20.39
CA GLU A 191 0.33 19.51 20.43
C GLU A 191 -0.92 20.23 19.90
N LEU A 192 -1.49 19.77 18.78
CA LEU A 192 -2.66 20.37 18.16
C LEU A 192 -3.94 20.26 19.02
N LYS A 193 -4.02 19.32 19.97
CA LYS A 193 -5.16 19.18 20.89
C LYS A 193 -5.40 20.41 21.78
N ALA A 194 -4.40 21.26 21.96
CA ALA A 194 -4.56 22.52 22.70
C ALA A 194 -5.46 23.53 21.95
N GLU A 195 -5.52 23.43 20.62
CA GLU A 195 -6.16 24.41 19.73
C GLU A 195 -7.29 23.81 18.90
N TYR A 196 -7.33 22.49 18.71
CA TYR A 196 -8.24 21.78 17.80
C TYR A 196 -8.90 20.55 18.46
N HIS A 197 -10.04 20.12 17.92
CA HIS A 197 -10.63 18.81 18.24
C HIS A 197 -9.99 17.72 17.40
N VAL A 198 -8.85 17.19 17.87
CA VAL A 198 -8.03 16.23 17.10
C VAL A 198 -8.43 14.78 17.38
N SER A 199 -8.75 14.05 16.31
CA SER A 199 -8.91 12.59 16.27
C SER A 199 -7.74 11.92 15.55
N VAL A 200 -7.24 10.83 16.11
CA VAL A 200 -6.24 9.95 15.48
C VAL A 200 -6.87 8.57 15.32
N PRO A 201 -7.63 8.33 14.24
CA PRO A 201 -8.43 7.12 14.09
C PRO A 201 -7.54 5.87 13.94
N GLN A 202 -8.05 4.71 14.36
CA GLN A 202 -7.32 3.45 14.26
C GLN A 202 -8.20 2.39 13.60
N CYS A 203 -7.71 1.80 12.51
CA CYS A 203 -8.30 0.61 11.91
C CYS A 203 -7.44 -0.60 12.28
N LYS A 204 -7.86 -1.40 13.27
CA LYS A 204 -7.09 -2.58 13.70
C LYS A 204 -6.88 -3.57 12.53
N PRO A 205 -5.69 -4.19 12.42
CA PRO A 205 -4.58 -4.20 13.40
C PRO A 205 -3.57 -3.03 13.28
N LEU A 206 -3.83 -2.04 12.42
CA LEU A 206 -2.90 -0.92 12.19
C LEU A 206 -2.74 -0.05 13.45
N SER A 207 -1.64 0.69 13.48
CA SER A 207 -1.34 1.66 14.55
C SER A 207 -2.32 2.84 14.52
N PRO A 208 -2.55 3.56 15.63
CA PRO A 208 -3.35 4.78 15.61
C PRO A 208 -2.81 5.81 14.62
N GLY A 209 -3.66 6.27 13.72
CA GLY A 209 -3.33 7.21 12.63
C GLY A 209 -2.76 6.54 11.39
N GLU A 210 -2.44 5.25 11.43
CA GLU A 210 -1.93 4.51 10.28
C GLU A 210 -3.05 4.11 9.33
N ILE A 211 -2.87 4.39 8.04
CA ILE A 211 -3.75 3.93 6.95
C ILE A 211 -2.95 3.19 5.87
N LEU A 212 -3.63 2.28 5.17
CA LEU A 212 -3.12 1.56 4.01
C LEU A 212 -3.91 1.94 2.76
N GLY A 213 -3.36 1.66 1.57
CA GLY A 213 -4.09 1.84 0.31
C GLY A 213 -5.38 1.02 0.22
N CYS A 214 -5.50 -0.06 0.99
CA CYS A 214 -6.64 -0.99 1.00
C CYS A 214 -7.39 -1.04 2.34
N THR A 215 -6.96 -0.29 3.35
CA THR A 215 -7.56 -0.31 4.71
C THR A 215 -7.50 1.09 5.32
N SER A 216 -8.66 1.70 5.52
CA SER A 216 -8.83 3.06 6.03
C SER A 216 -10.07 3.18 6.94
N PRO A 217 -10.03 4.05 7.96
CA PRO A 217 -11.13 4.23 8.89
C PRO A 217 -12.32 4.94 8.24
N ARG A 218 -13.52 4.67 8.77
CA ARG A 218 -14.68 5.54 8.58
C ARG A 218 -14.65 6.63 9.63
N LEU A 219 -14.69 7.87 9.17
CA LEU A 219 -14.62 9.05 10.01
C LEU A 219 -16.02 9.42 10.49
N PRO A 220 -16.16 9.85 11.76
CA PRO A 220 -17.40 10.42 12.26
C PRO A 220 -17.83 11.67 11.48
N LYS A 221 -19.12 12.02 11.52
CA LYS A 221 -19.68 13.14 10.73
C LYS A 221 -19.21 14.49 11.23
N GLU A 222 -18.73 14.54 12.47
CA GLU A 222 -18.27 15.75 13.15
C GLU A 222 -16.85 16.15 12.71
N ILE A 223 -16.14 15.30 11.95
CA ILE A 223 -14.83 15.64 11.40
C ILE A 223 -15.00 16.60 10.22
N GLU A 224 -14.41 17.78 10.33
CA GLU A 224 -14.45 18.85 9.33
C GLU A 224 -13.40 18.66 8.23
N ALA A 225 -12.25 18.07 8.56
CA ALA A 225 -11.20 17.77 7.60
C ALA A 225 -10.33 16.59 8.05
N VAL A 226 -9.78 15.87 7.07
CA VAL A 226 -8.69 14.92 7.27
C VAL A 226 -7.38 15.53 6.79
N VAL A 227 -6.36 15.49 7.64
CA VAL A 227 -4.98 15.89 7.30
C VAL A 227 -4.12 14.64 7.29
N TYR A 228 -3.61 14.32 6.11
CA TYR A 228 -2.69 13.22 5.88
C TYR A 228 -1.25 13.73 5.89
N LEU A 229 -0.41 13.13 6.73
CA LEU A 229 1.03 13.33 6.73
C LEU A 229 1.68 12.26 5.86
N GLY A 230 2.30 12.69 4.76
CA GLY A 230 3.03 11.78 3.89
C GLY A 230 3.13 12.32 2.47
N ASP A 231 4.01 11.71 1.70
CA ASP A 231 4.09 11.93 0.27
C ASP A 231 3.05 11.07 -0.48
N GLY A 232 2.89 11.39 -1.76
CA GLY A 232 1.97 10.68 -2.66
C GLY A 232 0.49 10.81 -2.29
N ARG A 233 -0.36 10.28 -3.18
CA ARG A 233 -1.83 10.31 -3.00
C ARG A 233 -2.42 8.93 -2.72
N PHE A 234 -1.72 7.85 -3.04
CA PHE A 234 -2.23 6.48 -2.93
C PHE A 234 -2.86 6.16 -1.56
N HIS A 235 -2.16 6.41 -0.46
CA HIS A 235 -2.71 6.14 0.88
C HIS A 235 -3.83 7.10 1.27
N LEU A 236 -3.66 8.39 0.96
CA LEU A 236 -4.70 9.39 1.20
C LEU A 236 -6.00 9.08 0.45
N GLU A 237 -5.92 8.64 -0.80
CA GLU A 237 -7.07 8.29 -1.61
C GLU A 237 -7.91 7.19 -0.95
N SER A 238 -7.31 6.26 -0.19
CA SER A 238 -8.09 5.23 0.50
C SER A 238 -9.01 5.80 1.57
N VAL A 239 -8.57 6.81 2.33
CA VAL A 239 -9.44 7.49 3.31
C VAL A 239 -10.43 8.41 2.60
N MET A 240 -10.07 9.02 1.47
CA MET A 240 -11.00 9.82 0.64
C MET A 240 -12.11 8.95 0.04
N ILE A 241 -11.80 7.76 -0.46
CA ILE A 241 -12.77 6.79 -0.99
C ILE A 241 -13.75 6.36 0.11
N ALA A 242 -13.23 6.07 1.31
CA ALA A 242 -14.05 5.65 2.44
C ALA A 242 -14.93 6.79 2.99
N ASN A 243 -14.51 8.05 2.82
CA ASN A 243 -15.12 9.24 3.42
C ASN A 243 -15.31 10.37 2.38
N PRO A 244 -16.19 10.19 1.38
CA PRO A 244 -16.30 11.08 0.21
C PRO A 244 -16.69 12.53 0.54
N ASN A 245 -17.31 12.76 1.70
CA ASN A 245 -17.81 14.07 2.11
C ASN A 245 -16.85 14.83 3.03
N VAL A 246 -15.71 14.26 3.39
CA VAL A 246 -14.74 14.89 4.29
C VAL A 246 -13.64 15.56 3.46
N PRO A 247 -13.45 16.89 3.54
CA PRO A 247 -12.32 17.58 2.93
C PRO A 247 -10.98 16.96 3.31
N ALA A 248 -10.16 16.67 2.31
CA ALA A 248 -8.87 16.01 2.49
C ALA A 248 -7.71 16.96 2.20
N TYR A 249 -6.71 16.93 3.06
CA TYR A 249 -5.49 17.71 2.94
C TYR A 249 -4.27 16.81 3.05
N ARG A 250 -3.25 17.05 2.23
CA ARG A 250 -1.97 16.35 2.26
C ARG A 250 -0.88 17.31 2.67
N TYR A 251 -0.21 17.00 3.77
CA TYR A 251 1.07 17.61 4.10
C TYR A 251 2.19 16.72 3.60
N ASP A 252 2.92 17.21 2.60
CA ASP A 252 4.12 16.58 2.08
C ASP A 252 5.33 17.04 2.88
N PRO A 253 5.98 16.17 3.68
CA PRO A 253 7.07 16.58 4.56
C PRO A 253 8.36 16.93 3.83
N TYR A 254 8.51 16.52 2.56
CA TYR A 254 9.70 16.78 1.75
C TYR A 254 9.61 18.15 1.09
N SER A 255 8.48 18.43 0.41
CA SER A 255 8.25 19.74 -0.21
C SER A 255 7.78 20.80 0.79
N LYS A 256 7.37 20.38 1.99
CA LYS A 256 6.82 21.25 3.05
C LYS A 256 5.59 22.03 2.56
N VAL A 257 4.69 21.34 1.87
CA VAL A 257 3.46 21.94 1.34
C VAL A 257 2.25 21.19 1.89
N LEU A 258 1.28 21.95 2.39
CA LEU A 258 -0.07 21.48 2.71
C LEU A 258 -1.01 21.80 1.54
N THR A 259 -1.46 20.78 0.82
CA THR A 259 -2.40 20.91 -0.30
C THR A 259 -3.77 20.38 0.06
N ARG A 260 -4.82 20.99 -0.50
CA ARG A 260 -6.15 20.38 -0.51
C ARG A 260 -6.24 19.41 -1.68
N GLU A 261 -6.65 18.18 -1.40
CA GLU A 261 -6.71 17.09 -2.36
C GLU A 261 -8.17 16.75 -2.72
N TYR A 262 -8.39 16.38 -3.97
CA TYR A 262 -9.71 16.01 -4.50
C TYR A 262 -9.65 14.63 -5.13
N TYR A 263 -10.75 13.89 -5.07
CA TYR A 263 -10.87 12.57 -5.67
C TYR A 263 -12.13 12.54 -6.51
N ASP A 264 -12.05 11.96 -7.71
CA ASP A 264 -13.20 11.86 -8.60
C ASP A 264 -14.06 10.65 -8.20
N HIS A 265 -14.86 10.83 -7.14
CA HIS A 265 -15.74 9.79 -6.64
C HIS A 265 -16.80 9.38 -7.68
N GLN A 266 -17.28 10.31 -8.49
CA GLN A 266 -18.30 10.04 -9.50
C GLN A 266 -17.75 9.15 -10.61
N LEU A 267 -16.56 9.48 -11.14
CA LEU A 267 -15.89 8.66 -12.15
C LEU A 267 -15.57 7.27 -11.60
N MET A 268 -15.00 7.19 -10.39
CA MET A 268 -14.69 5.91 -9.76
C MET A 268 -15.96 5.08 -9.61
N GLN A 269 -17.01 5.61 -8.96
CA GLN A 269 -18.25 4.85 -8.71
C GLN A 269 -18.92 4.42 -10.01
N THR A 270 -18.98 5.29 -11.02
CA THR A 270 -19.58 4.97 -12.32
C THR A 270 -18.83 3.82 -12.98
N THR A 271 -17.50 3.94 -13.08
CA THR A 271 -16.64 2.90 -13.66
C THR A 271 -16.79 1.56 -12.94
N ARG A 272 -16.83 1.57 -11.60
CA ARG A 272 -16.98 0.35 -10.79
C ARG A 272 -18.38 -0.27 -10.93
N GLN A 273 -19.44 0.54 -10.96
CA GLN A 273 -20.81 0.07 -11.16
C GLN A 273 -21.02 -0.49 -12.57
N GLU A 274 -20.42 0.09 -13.60
CA GLU A 274 -20.45 -0.44 -14.97
C GLU A 274 -19.73 -1.79 -15.07
N ALA A 275 -18.58 -1.94 -14.41
CA ALA A 275 -17.87 -3.21 -14.31
C ALA A 275 -18.74 -4.30 -13.64
N ILE A 276 -19.43 -3.96 -12.54
CA ILE A 276 -20.37 -4.86 -11.84
C ILE A 276 -21.57 -5.19 -12.73
N ALA A 277 -22.15 -4.20 -13.41
CA ALA A 277 -23.29 -4.39 -14.30
C ALA A 277 -22.95 -5.34 -15.46
N THR A 278 -21.76 -5.17 -16.04
CA THR A 278 -21.24 -6.07 -17.08
C THR A 278 -21.04 -7.49 -16.53
N ALA A 279 -20.47 -7.61 -15.33
CA ALA A 279 -20.24 -8.89 -14.68
C ALA A 279 -21.52 -9.68 -14.36
N ARG A 280 -22.64 -9.01 -14.10
CA ARG A 280 -23.95 -9.67 -13.85
C ARG A 280 -24.44 -10.51 -15.01
N SER A 281 -24.00 -10.21 -16.24
CA SER A 281 -24.35 -10.94 -17.45
C SER A 281 -23.26 -11.92 -17.91
N ALA A 282 -22.17 -12.07 -17.14
CA ALA A 282 -21.05 -12.94 -17.47
C ALA A 282 -21.46 -14.42 -17.40
N LYS A 283 -21.01 -15.20 -18.39
CA LYS A 283 -21.26 -16.65 -18.48
C LYS A 283 -20.08 -17.45 -17.93
N SER A 284 -18.86 -16.91 -17.99
CA SER A 284 -17.65 -17.53 -17.44
C SER A 284 -16.88 -16.59 -16.53
N TRP A 285 -16.51 -17.08 -15.35
CA TRP A 285 -15.79 -16.31 -14.33
C TRP A 285 -14.34 -16.76 -14.21
N GLY A 286 -13.43 -15.83 -13.97
CA GLY A 286 -12.05 -16.11 -13.61
C GLY A 286 -11.77 -15.66 -12.19
N LEU A 287 -11.28 -16.55 -11.34
CA LEU A 287 -10.87 -16.24 -9.98
C LEU A 287 -9.35 -16.18 -9.92
N ILE A 288 -8.80 -15.01 -9.62
CA ILE A 288 -7.37 -14.80 -9.45
C ILE A 288 -7.04 -14.85 -7.97
N LEU A 289 -6.13 -15.72 -7.56
CA LEU A 289 -5.53 -15.70 -6.23
C LEU A 289 -4.12 -15.11 -6.33
N GLY A 290 -3.90 -13.99 -5.64
CA GLY A 290 -2.59 -13.33 -5.58
C GLY A 290 -1.56 -14.17 -4.83
N THR A 291 -0.42 -14.44 -5.45
CA THR A 291 0.69 -15.21 -4.85
C THR A 291 1.89 -14.35 -4.49
N LEU A 292 1.81 -13.02 -4.68
CA LEU A 292 2.85 -12.10 -4.20
C LEU A 292 2.74 -11.96 -2.69
N GLY A 293 3.72 -12.53 -1.99
CA GLY A 293 3.73 -12.64 -0.53
C GLY A 293 2.42 -13.23 0.01
N ARG A 294 1.67 -12.42 0.74
CA ARG A 294 0.46 -12.79 1.49
C ARG A 294 -0.76 -11.95 1.08
N GLN A 295 -0.76 -11.39 -0.13
CA GLN A 295 -1.89 -10.62 -0.65
C GLN A 295 -3.15 -11.47 -0.86
N GLY A 296 -2.98 -12.71 -1.33
CA GLY A 296 -4.08 -13.65 -1.55
C GLY A 296 -4.66 -14.21 -0.27
N SER A 297 -5.95 -14.53 -0.31
CA SER A 297 -6.67 -15.17 0.79
C SER A 297 -7.39 -16.43 0.30
N PRO A 298 -6.90 -17.64 0.62
CA PRO A 298 -7.58 -18.88 0.28
C PRO A 298 -9.02 -18.92 0.82
N LYS A 299 -9.27 -18.36 2.00
CA LYS A 299 -10.61 -18.26 2.59
C LYS A 299 -11.59 -17.47 1.70
N ILE A 300 -11.15 -16.33 1.16
CA ILE A 300 -11.99 -15.50 0.26
C ILE A 300 -12.21 -16.25 -1.05
N LEU A 301 -11.17 -16.89 -1.60
CA LEU A 301 -11.28 -17.69 -2.82
C LEU A 301 -12.29 -18.82 -2.64
N GLU A 302 -12.17 -19.63 -1.58
CA GLU A 302 -13.09 -20.73 -1.26
C GLU A 302 -14.54 -20.26 -1.12
N HIS A 303 -14.75 -19.10 -0.50
CA HIS A 303 -16.07 -18.48 -0.41
C HIS A 303 -16.64 -18.14 -1.80
N LEU A 304 -15.86 -17.47 -2.66
CA LEU A 304 -16.27 -17.12 -4.03
C LEU A 304 -16.55 -18.37 -4.88
N GLU A 305 -15.71 -19.40 -4.76
CA GLU A 305 -15.94 -20.68 -5.44
C GLU A 305 -17.24 -21.33 -5.01
N SER A 306 -17.52 -21.37 -3.71
CA SER A 306 -18.76 -21.91 -3.17
C SER A 306 -19.97 -21.17 -3.73
N ARG A 307 -19.93 -19.84 -3.77
CA ARG A 307 -21.00 -19.01 -4.34
C ARG A 307 -21.19 -19.25 -5.84
N LEU A 308 -20.12 -19.28 -6.63
CA LEU A 308 -20.22 -19.55 -8.07
C LEU A 308 -20.76 -20.96 -8.36
N ARG A 309 -20.33 -21.98 -7.62
CA ARG A 309 -20.89 -23.34 -7.73
C ARG A 309 -22.38 -23.37 -7.38
N ALA A 310 -22.80 -22.72 -6.31
CA ALA A 310 -24.21 -22.66 -5.90
C ALA A 310 -25.10 -21.98 -6.95
N LEU A 311 -24.54 -21.05 -7.73
CA LEU A 311 -25.24 -20.37 -8.82
C LEU A 311 -25.12 -21.09 -10.17
N GLY A 312 -24.40 -22.22 -10.24
CA GLY A 312 -24.16 -22.95 -11.49
C GLY A 312 -23.29 -22.17 -12.50
N LEU A 313 -22.51 -21.20 -12.04
CA LEU A 313 -21.64 -20.37 -12.89
C LEU A 313 -20.26 -21.04 -13.04
N PRO A 314 -19.82 -21.36 -14.26
CA PRO A 314 -18.52 -21.97 -14.47
C PRO A 314 -17.41 -20.96 -14.19
N PHE A 315 -16.31 -21.44 -13.62
CA PHE A 315 -15.15 -20.61 -13.36
C PHE A 315 -13.82 -21.34 -13.53
N VAL A 316 -12.76 -20.55 -13.76
CA VAL A 316 -11.36 -21.00 -13.78
C VAL A 316 -10.58 -20.32 -12.65
N ARG A 317 -9.62 -21.03 -12.07
CA ARG A 317 -8.69 -20.48 -11.07
C ARG A 317 -7.38 -20.10 -11.75
N LEU A 318 -6.86 -18.94 -11.39
CA LEU A 318 -5.57 -18.46 -11.87
C LEU A 318 -4.73 -17.95 -10.69
N LEU A 319 -3.50 -18.43 -10.59
CA LEU A 319 -2.53 -18.01 -9.58
C LEU A 319 -1.55 -17.04 -10.24
N LEU A 320 -1.40 -15.84 -9.69
CA LEU A 320 -0.50 -14.82 -10.22
C LEU A 320 0.19 -14.07 -9.08
N SER A 321 1.50 -13.86 -9.17
CA SER A 321 2.20 -12.92 -8.30
C SER A 321 1.77 -11.49 -8.65
N GLU A 322 1.83 -11.16 -9.94
CA GLU A 322 1.45 -9.86 -10.46
C GLU A 322 0.36 -9.98 -11.54
N ILE A 323 -0.61 -9.08 -11.49
CA ILE A 323 -1.80 -9.11 -12.34
C ILE A 323 -1.66 -8.04 -13.42
N PHE A 324 -1.47 -8.47 -14.67
CA PHE A 324 -1.27 -7.57 -15.80
C PHE A 324 -2.36 -7.74 -16.88
N PRO A 325 -2.84 -6.65 -17.50
CA PRO A 325 -3.86 -6.71 -18.57
C PRO A 325 -3.47 -7.64 -19.72
N GLY A 326 -2.21 -7.58 -20.17
CA GLY A 326 -1.71 -8.42 -21.26
C GLY A 326 -1.78 -9.92 -20.93
N LYS A 327 -1.51 -10.30 -19.68
CA LYS A 327 -1.58 -11.70 -19.23
C LYS A 327 -3.00 -12.22 -19.25
N LEU A 328 -3.96 -11.45 -18.72
CA LEU A 328 -5.37 -11.86 -18.68
C LEU A 328 -6.02 -11.88 -20.06
N SER A 329 -5.53 -11.05 -20.99
CA SER A 329 -6.00 -11.01 -22.39
C SER A 329 -5.74 -12.31 -23.16
N LEU A 330 -4.81 -13.15 -22.69
CA LEU A 330 -4.52 -14.47 -23.27
C LEU A 330 -5.58 -15.53 -22.96
N LEU A 331 -6.57 -15.20 -22.11
CA LEU A 331 -7.63 -16.10 -21.68
C LEU A 331 -9.00 -15.55 -22.11
N PRO A 332 -9.28 -15.47 -23.43
CA PRO A 332 -10.46 -14.80 -23.97
C PRO A 332 -11.80 -15.48 -23.61
N GLY A 333 -11.76 -16.74 -23.16
CA GLY A 333 -12.94 -17.48 -22.71
C GLY A 333 -13.48 -17.05 -21.34
N VAL A 334 -12.78 -16.16 -20.63
CA VAL A 334 -13.23 -15.59 -19.35
C VAL A 334 -13.93 -14.25 -19.60
N ASP A 335 -15.17 -14.12 -19.15
CA ASP A 335 -15.96 -12.90 -19.33
C ASP A 335 -15.66 -11.83 -18.27
N VAL A 336 -15.35 -12.27 -17.04
CA VAL A 336 -15.10 -11.40 -15.89
C VAL A 336 -14.01 -12.01 -14.99
N TRP A 337 -13.17 -11.15 -14.44
CA TRP A 337 -12.16 -11.51 -13.46
C TRP A 337 -12.54 -10.99 -12.07
N VAL A 338 -12.37 -11.82 -11.05
CA VAL A 338 -12.38 -11.42 -9.64
C VAL A 338 -10.99 -11.66 -9.10
N GLN A 339 -10.34 -10.61 -8.59
CA GLN A 339 -9.02 -10.74 -7.99
C GLN A 339 -9.09 -10.75 -6.47
N VAL A 340 -8.50 -11.78 -5.88
CA VAL A 340 -8.24 -11.91 -4.45
C VAL A 340 -6.75 -11.63 -4.23
N ALA A 341 -6.39 -10.35 -4.34
CA ALA A 341 -5.04 -9.82 -4.15
C ALA A 341 -5.14 -8.37 -3.63
N CYS A 342 -4.35 -7.43 -4.18
CA CYS A 342 -4.46 -6.01 -3.86
C CYS A 342 -5.77 -5.38 -4.41
N PRO A 343 -6.69 -4.86 -3.56
CA PRO A 343 -7.95 -4.25 -4.02
C PRO A 343 -7.77 -3.06 -4.98
N ARG A 344 -6.66 -2.33 -4.85
CA ARG A 344 -6.38 -1.14 -5.66
C ARG A 344 -6.14 -1.45 -7.14
N LEU A 345 -5.80 -2.69 -7.49
CA LEU A 345 -5.72 -3.13 -8.90
C LEU A 345 -7.07 -3.01 -9.61
N SER A 346 -8.16 -3.34 -8.93
CA SER A 346 -9.51 -3.19 -9.49
C SER A 346 -9.99 -1.74 -9.43
N ILE A 347 -9.73 -1.05 -8.32
CA ILE A 347 -10.25 0.31 -8.08
C ILE A 347 -9.59 1.32 -9.01
N ASP A 348 -8.26 1.30 -9.12
CA ASP A 348 -7.51 2.32 -9.86
C ASP A 348 -7.25 1.89 -11.31
N TRP A 349 -6.94 0.60 -11.50
CA TRP A 349 -6.45 0.08 -12.78
C TRP A 349 -7.46 -0.80 -13.50
N GLY A 350 -8.66 -0.99 -12.95
CA GLY A 350 -9.64 -1.92 -13.51
C GLY A 350 -10.07 -1.60 -14.95
N SER A 351 -10.04 -0.31 -15.34
CA SER A 351 -10.34 0.14 -16.70
C SER A 351 -9.24 -0.16 -17.72
N ALA A 352 -8.01 -0.45 -17.26
CA ALA A 352 -6.91 -0.88 -18.13
C ALA A 352 -7.07 -2.33 -18.61
N PHE A 353 -8.00 -3.09 -18.01
CA PHE A 353 -8.29 -4.47 -18.39
C PHE A 353 -9.41 -4.51 -19.43
N PRO A 354 -9.29 -5.33 -20.50
CA PRO A 354 -10.32 -5.42 -21.54
C PRO A 354 -11.61 -6.11 -21.07
N LYS A 355 -11.53 -6.84 -19.96
CA LYS A 355 -12.65 -7.49 -19.28
C LYS A 355 -12.75 -6.94 -17.86
N PRO A 356 -13.96 -6.85 -17.27
CA PRO A 356 -14.11 -6.33 -15.92
C PRO A 356 -13.22 -7.08 -14.92
N LEU A 357 -12.43 -6.33 -14.16
CA LEU A 357 -11.62 -6.82 -13.04
C LEU A 357 -12.22 -6.32 -11.74
N LEU A 358 -12.85 -7.21 -10.97
CA LEU A 358 -13.57 -6.91 -9.74
C LEU A 358 -12.75 -7.21 -8.50
N THR A 359 -12.95 -6.43 -7.45
CA THR A 359 -12.59 -6.82 -6.08
C THR A 359 -13.54 -7.91 -5.57
N PRO A 360 -13.22 -8.60 -4.46
CA PRO A 360 -14.13 -9.57 -3.87
C PRO A 360 -15.44 -8.94 -3.37
N TYR A 361 -15.41 -7.70 -2.89
CA TYR A 361 -16.62 -6.95 -2.50
C TYR A 361 -17.54 -6.74 -3.71
N GLU A 362 -16.99 -6.26 -4.83
CA GLU A 362 -17.76 -6.00 -6.04
C GLU A 362 -18.31 -7.29 -6.65
N ALA A 363 -17.56 -8.40 -6.54
CA ALA A 363 -18.06 -9.72 -6.91
C ALA A 363 -19.27 -10.12 -6.07
N SER A 364 -19.26 -9.91 -4.75
CA SER A 364 -20.43 -10.15 -3.90
C SER A 364 -21.64 -9.28 -4.30
N VAL A 365 -21.42 -8.04 -4.76
CA VAL A 365 -22.50 -7.18 -5.31
C VAL A 365 -22.99 -7.68 -6.67
N ALA A 366 -22.09 -8.14 -7.54
CA ALA A 366 -22.42 -8.68 -8.86
C ALA A 366 -23.24 -9.98 -8.75
N LEU A 367 -22.85 -10.87 -7.82
CA LEU A 367 -23.51 -12.14 -7.52
C LEU A 367 -24.78 -11.97 -6.67
N ARG A 368 -25.16 -10.74 -6.32
CA ARG A 368 -26.36 -10.38 -5.54
C ARG A 368 -26.37 -10.91 -4.10
N ASP A 369 -25.20 -11.16 -3.53
CA ASP A 369 -25.08 -11.54 -2.12
C ASP A 369 -25.31 -10.34 -1.20
N ILE A 370 -24.96 -9.14 -1.67
CA ILE A 370 -25.17 -7.86 -0.98
C ILE A 370 -25.59 -6.77 -1.95
N SER A 371 -26.14 -5.69 -1.40
CA SER A 371 -26.35 -4.44 -2.15
C SER A 371 -25.10 -3.57 -2.17
N TRP A 372 -24.98 -2.76 -3.23
CA TRP A 372 -23.94 -1.73 -3.33
C TRP A 372 -23.99 -0.77 -2.13
N GLN A 373 -22.84 -0.55 -1.50
CA GLN A 373 -22.67 0.40 -0.42
C GLN A 373 -22.39 1.79 -0.97
N GLN A 374 -23.13 2.79 -0.50
CA GLN A 374 -22.96 4.19 -0.92
C GLN A 374 -21.53 4.69 -0.71
N SER A 375 -20.93 4.36 0.43
CA SER A 375 -19.52 4.60 0.69
C SER A 375 -18.75 3.31 0.42
N TYR A 376 -17.88 3.36 -0.59
CA TYR A 376 -17.09 2.21 -1.03
C TYR A 376 -16.22 1.70 0.13
N PRO A 377 -16.24 0.39 0.45
CA PRO A 377 -15.52 -0.14 1.58
C PRO A 377 -14.00 -0.21 1.31
N MET A 378 -13.22 0.35 2.23
CA MET A 378 -11.76 0.27 2.25
C MET A 378 -11.33 -0.45 3.53
N ASP A 379 -11.75 -1.71 3.69
CA ASP A 379 -11.68 -2.47 4.94
C ASP A 379 -10.99 -3.84 4.78
N PHE A 380 -10.18 -4.02 3.74
CA PHE A 380 -9.72 -5.34 3.30
C PHE A 380 -8.95 -6.12 4.37
N TYR A 381 -8.12 -5.44 5.18
CA TYR A 381 -7.43 -6.01 6.33
C TYR A 381 -7.99 -5.53 7.68
N ALA A 382 -9.14 -4.83 7.70
CA ALA A 382 -9.75 -4.41 8.95
C ALA A 382 -10.22 -5.61 9.77
N SER A 383 -9.93 -5.64 11.07
CA SER A 383 -10.48 -6.65 12.00
C SER A 383 -12.02 -6.64 11.99
N SER A 384 -12.61 -5.45 11.86
CA SER A 384 -14.05 -5.22 11.73
C SER A 384 -14.55 -5.29 10.28
N GLY A 385 -13.91 -6.08 9.42
CA GLY A 385 -14.26 -6.18 8.01
C GLY A 385 -15.73 -6.58 7.78
N LEU A 386 -16.37 -5.89 6.84
CA LEU A 386 -17.83 -5.86 6.67
C LEU A 386 -18.44 -7.17 6.15
N GLY A 387 -17.63 -8.08 5.59
CA GLY A 387 -18.13 -9.33 5.07
C GLY A 387 -17.06 -10.31 4.62
N PRO A 388 -17.44 -11.48 4.09
CA PRO A 388 -16.53 -12.56 3.70
C PRO A 388 -15.58 -12.22 2.55
N TRP A 389 -15.67 -11.00 2.00
CA TRP A 389 -14.75 -10.42 1.01
C TRP A 389 -13.51 -9.76 1.62
N THR A 390 -13.35 -9.74 2.95
CA THR A 390 -12.16 -9.20 3.64
C THR A 390 -11.34 -10.30 4.33
N VAL A 391 -10.05 -10.04 4.54
CA VAL A 391 -9.07 -11.05 5.00
C VAL A 391 -9.30 -11.44 6.47
N ASN A 392 -9.72 -10.48 7.29
CA ASN A 392 -9.88 -10.65 8.73
C ASN A 392 -11.33 -10.91 9.16
N HIS A 393 -12.27 -10.99 8.22
CA HIS A 393 -13.68 -11.27 8.54
C HIS A 393 -13.85 -12.57 9.33
N GLY A 394 -14.61 -12.51 10.42
CA GLY A 394 -14.92 -13.65 11.27
C GLY A 394 -13.75 -14.14 12.14
N ARG A 395 -12.60 -13.45 12.19
CA ARG A 395 -11.51 -13.80 13.13
C ARG A 395 -11.83 -13.44 14.59
N ASP A 396 -12.65 -12.39 14.80
CA ASP A 396 -13.10 -11.96 16.12
C ASP A 396 -14.43 -12.62 16.55
N ALA A 397 -15.03 -13.45 15.70
CA ALA A 397 -16.19 -14.25 16.08
C ALA A 397 -15.72 -15.37 17.02
N LYS A 398 -16.10 -15.29 18.31
CA LYS A 398 -15.92 -16.43 19.23
C LYS A 398 -16.45 -17.70 18.55
N PRO A 399 -15.76 -18.84 18.65
CA PRO A 399 -16.30 -20.10 18.16
C PRO A 399 -17.65 -20.31 18.84
N GLN A 400 -18.73 -20.29 18.06
CA GLN A 400 -20.00 -20.81 18.56
C GLN A 400 -19.80 -22.31 18.69
N GLY A 401 -19.59 -22.77 19.92
CA GLY A 401 -19.63 -24.19 20.22
C GLY A 401 -20.96 -24.78 19.75
N PRO A 402 -21.00 -26.08 19.42
CA PRO A 402 -22.24 -26.71 18.97
C PRO A 402 -23.29 -26.55 20.06
N GLY A 403 -24.33 -25.76 19.78
CA GLY A 403 -25.49 -25.63 20.66
C GLY A 403 -26.17 -26.99 20.83
N PRO A 404 -26.75 -27.29 22.00
CA PRO A 404 -27.38 -28.58 22.23
C PRO A 404 -28.52 -28.77 21.23
N GLN A 405 -28.48 -29.89 20.50
CA GLN A 405 -29.59 -30.31 19.65
C GLN A 405 -30.80 -30.62 20.55
N GLY A 406 -31.74 -29.67 20.61
CA GLY A 406 -33.03 -29.88 21.23
C GLY A 406 -33.87 -30.81 20.35
N LEU A 407 -34.08 -32.04 20.84
CA LEU A 407 -35.06 -32.99 20.33
C LEU A 407 -36.44 -32.31 20.24
N GLY A 408 -36.96 -32.20 19.01
CA GLY A 408 -38.29 -31.67 18.74
C GLY A 408 -39.38 -32.50 19.43
N LYS A 409 -40.28 -31.81 20.13
CA LYS A 409 -41.62 -32.32 20.41
C LYS A 409 -42.58 -31.75 19.37
N VAL A 410 -43.22 -32.66 18.64
CA VAL A 410 -44.32 -32.41 17.73
C VAL A 410 -45.63 -32.36 18.51
N GLY A 411 -46.51 -31.45 18.12
CA GLY A 411 -47.88 -31.26 18.63
C GLY A 411 -48.11 -29.75 18.74
N GLY A 412 -48.80 -29.07 17.83
CA GLY A 412 -49.96 -29.44 17.02
C GLY A 412 -51.10 -28.57 17.54
N ASP A 413 -51.45 -27.51 16.81
CA ASP A 413 -52.85 -27.07 16.72
C ASP A 413 -53.09 -26.09 15.56
N PHE A 414 -54.30 -26.19 15.03
CA PHE A 414 -54.89 -25.51 13.88
C PHE A 414 -55.26 -24.04 14.18
N GLY A 415 -55.31 -23.18 13.15
CA GLY A 415 -55.83 -21.81 13.32
C GLY A 415 -55.77 -20.90 12.09
N VAL A 416 -56.63 -21.21 11.11
CA VAL A 416 -57.32 -20.37 10.10
C VAL A 416 -57.08 -18.85 10.10
N GLY A 417 -56.80 -18.30 8.91
CA GLY A 417 -57.60 -17.17 8.37
C GLY A 417 -56.88 -15.85 8.05
N GLY A 418 -57.12 -15.35 6.83
CA GLY A 418 -57.07 -13.92 6.51
C GLY A 418 -56.09 -13.55 5.41
N GLY A 419 -56.54 -13.62 4.15
CA GLY A 419 -55.89 -12.94 3.04
C GLY A 419 -56.35 -11.49 2.93
N GLU A 420 -55.51 -10.63 2.36
CA GLU A 420 -55.95 -9.45 1.61
C GLU A 420 -54.85 -9.05 0.62
N ALA A 421 -55.30 -8.83 -0.62
CA ALA A 421 -54.55 -8.35 -1.75
C ALA A 421 -55.20 -7.03 -2.20
N ALA A 422 -54.39 -6.05 -2.62
CA ALA A 422 -54.75 -4.98 -3.57
C ALA A 422 -53.47 -4.16 -3.85
N GLU A 423 -52.98 -4.12 -5.09
CA GLU A 423 -53.15 -3.02 -6.06
C GLU A 423 -52.44 -1.72 -5.61
N GLY A 424 -51.63 -1.02 -6.40
CA GLY A 424 -51.55 -0.86 -7.84
C GLY A 424 -51.42 0.64 -8.10
N ALA A 425 -50.36 1.10 -8.76
CA ALA A 425 -50.30 2.45 -9.35
C ALA A 425 -49.19 2.53 -10.40
N ALA A 426 -49.59 2.47 -11.65
CA ALA A 426 -48.85 2.97 -12.80
C ALA A 426 -49.24 4.44 -13.04
N ALA A 427 -48.28 5.30 -13.41
CA ALA A 427 -48.58 6.56 -14.09
C ALA A 427 -47.46 6.97 -15.06
N LEU A 428 -47.90 7.52 -16.19
CA LEU A 428 -47.21 7.78 -17.44
C LEU A 428 -46.34 9.05 -17.47
N ALA A 429 -45.24 8.95 -18.25
CA ALA A 429 -44.73 9.86 -19.29
C ALA A 429 -44.75 11.39 -19.11
N THR A 430 -43.59 12.03 -19.33
CA THR A 430 -43.39 12.94 -20.49
C THR A 430 -41.93 13.30 -20.75
N CYS A 431 -41.69 13.63 -22.01
CA CYS A 431 -40.44 13.81 -22.74
C CYS A 431 -39.82 15.20 -22.52
N ALA A 432 -38.49 15.29 -22.39
CA ALA A 432 -37.74 16.51 -22.68
C ALA A 432 -36.44 16.17 -23.42
N LYS A 433 -36.40 16.55 -24.69
CA LYS A 433 -35.22 16.52 -25.56
C LYS A 433 -34.22 17.60 -25.11
N ALA A 434 -32.96 17.25 -24.93
CA ALA A 434 -31.85 18.19 -24.97
C ALA A 434 -30.67 17.54 -25.70
N ALA A 435 -29.99 18.36 -26.51
CA ALA A 435 -29.16 17.98 -27.64
C ALA A 435 -27.83 17.31 -27.25
N ALA A 436 -27.44 16.30 -28.03
CA ALA A 436 -26.10 15.71 -28.05
C ALA A 436 -25.14 16.58 -28.88
N PRO A 437 -23.89 16.81 -28.46
CA PRO A 437 -22.83 17.25 -29.36
C PRO A 437 -22.29 16.07 -30.19
N ARG A 438 -21.99 16.36 -31.46
CA ARG A 438 -21.53 15.43 -32.50
C ARG A 438 -20.16 14.81 -32.17
N PRO A 439 -19.88 13.57 -32.62
CA PRO A 439 -18.57 12.94 -32.50
C PRO A 439 -17.57 13.54 -33.51
N LEU A 440 -16.34 13.75 -33.06
CA LEU A 440 -15.19 14.04 -33.93
C LEU A 440 -14.56 12.72 -34.38
N GLY A 441 -14.66 12.45 -35.68
CA GLY A 441 -13.67 11.73 -36.49
C GLY A 441 -13.45 10.24 -36.21
N GLU A 442 -14.16 9.39 -36.97
CA GLU A 442 -13.69 8.04 -37.29
C GLU A 442 -12.37 8.12 -38.09
N MET A 443 -11.34 7.37 -37.67
CA MET A 443 -10.24 6.98 -38.55
C MET A 443 -10.47 5.55 -39.02
N GLN A 444 -10.82 5.40 -40.29
CA GLN A 444 -10.79 4.13 -41.02
C GLN A 444 -9.35 3.69 -41.22
N TRP A 445 -9.07 2.43 -40.91
CA TRP A 445 -7.84 1.75 -41.30
C TRP A 445 -8.08 1.01 -42.62
N SER A 446 -7.49 1.50 -43.71
CA SER A 446 -7.45 0.79 -44.99
C SER A 446 -6.06 0.24 -45.24
N HIS A 447 -6.01 -1.09 -45.38
CA HIS A 447 -5.01 -1.92 -46.06
C HIS A 447 -3.56 -2.01 -45.54
N VAL A 448 -3.18 -3.26 -45.29
CA VAL A 448 -1.84 -3.80 -45.08
C VAL A 448 -1.21 -4.10 -46.44
N GLU A 449 0.00 -3.60 -46.67
CA GLU A 449 0.92 -4.15 -47.68
C GLU A 449 2.27 -4.44 -47.02
N VAL A 450 2.72 -5.69 -47.15
CA VAL A 450 3.98 -6.20 -46.62
C VAL A 450 5.00 -6.24 -47.76
N ALA A 451 6.07 -5.45 -47.66
CA ALA A 451 7.32 -5.73 -48.36
C ALA A 451 8.53 -5.08 -47.65
N GLY A 452 9.48 -5.92 -47.22
CA GLY A 452 10.92 -5.67 -47.31
C GLY A 452 11.58 -4.55 -46.49
N THR A 453 12.31 -4.97 -45.44
CA THR A 453 13.54 -4.36 -44.90
C THR A 453 13.48 -2.97 -44.22
N ARG A 454 13.37 -3.00 -42.88
CA ARG A 454 13.82 -2.01 -41.85
C ARG A 454 13.39 -0.53 -42.02
N PRO A 455 12.38 -0.05 -41.28
CA PRO A 455 12.20 1.39 -41.07
C PRO A 455 13.19 1.91 -40.03
N ARG A 456 13.89 3.00 -40.36
CA ARG A 456 14.54 3.90 -39.38
C ARG A 456 13.46 4.79 -38.77
N PHE A 457 13.37 4.83 -37.44
CA PHE A 457 12.55 5.80 -36.74
C PHE A 457 13.31 7.13 -36.65
N VAL A 458 12.82 8.16 -37.33
CA VAL A 458 13.18 9.57 -37.10
C VAL A 458 12.03 10.15 -36.29
N CYS A 459 12.31 10.59 -35.06
CA CYS A 459 11.33 11.24 -34.19
C CYS A 459 11.48 12.76 -34.37
N ASP A 460 10.65 13.36 -35.22
CA ASP A 460 10.52 14.81 -35.35
C ASP A 460 9.51 15.31 -34.30
N PHE A 461 10.02 15.85 -33.19
CA PHE A 461 9.21 16.56 -32.20
C PHE A 461 8.94 18.00 -32.70
N ARG A 462 7.79 18.23 -33.33
CA ARG A 462 7.23 19.58 -33.49
C ARG A 462 6.31 19.89 -32.32
N CYS A 463 6.84 20.61 -31.33
CA CYS A 463 6.06 21.25 -30.28
C CYS A 463 5.36 22.50 -30.86
N GLN A 464 4.03 22.46 -30.97
CA GLN A 464 3.23 23.67 -31.19
C GLN A 464 2.94 24.32 -29.83
N ARG A 465 3.60 25.44 -29.55
CA ARG A 465 3.10 26.48 -28.64
C ARG A 465 3.31 27.84 -29.32
N GLY A 466 2.22 28.54 -29.63
CA GLY A 466 2.20 30.01 -29.58
C GLY A 466 2.33 30.42 -28.12
N SER A 467 2.96 31.53 -27.75
CA SER A 467 2.82 32.89 -28.27
C SER A 467 4.05 33.73 -27.90
N GLU A 468 4.14 34.88 -28.54
CA GLU A 468 5.30 35.73 -28.79
C GLU A 468 5.86 36.51 -27.58
N ALA A 469 7.19 36.69 -27.52
CA ALA A 469 7.86 37.96 -27.19
C ALA A 469 9.38 37.88 -27.50
N PRO A 470 10.06 38.99 -27.87
CA PRO A 470 11.19 38.95 -28.81
C PRO A 470 12.58 38.84 -28.17
N VAL A 471 13.45 38.08 -28.83
CA VAL A 471 14.89 37.96 -28.54
C VAL A 471 15.66 39.07 -29.26
N LEU A 472 16.34 39.92 -28.48
CA LEU A 472 17.38 40.85 -28.94
C LEU A 472 18.64 40.09 -29.32
N ARG A 473 19.04 40.18 -30.59
CA ARG A 473 20.37 39.77 -31.09
C ARG A 473 21.35 40.94 -30.98
N ARG A 474 22.59 40.67 -30.54
CA ARG A 474 23.85 41.28 -31.06
C ARG A 474 25.09 40.54 -30.50
N PRO A 475 26.29 40.66 -31.10
CA PRO A 475 27.09 39.52 -31.53
C PRO A 475 28.49 39.40 -30.87
N VAL A 476 29.14 38.28 -31.22
CA VAL A 476 30.47 37.78 -30.84
C VAL A 476 31.66 38.68 -31.24
N ARG A 477 32.67 38.75 -30.37
CA ARG A 477 34.13 38.91 -30.62
C ARG A 477 34.82 38.05 -29.53
N GLY A 478 35.85 37.21 -29.69
CA GLY A 478 36.96 37.09 -30.63
C GLY A 478 38.30 37.19 -29.86
N ALA A 479 39.26 36.28 -30.16
CA ALA A 479 40.67 36.17 -29.68
C ALA A 479 40.89 35.57 -28.26
N ALA A 480 41.92 34.77 -27.94
CA ALA A 480 42.98 34.05 -28.67
C ALA A 480 43.61 33.02 -27.71
N THR A 481 44.19 31.93 -28.23
CA THR A 481 45.04 30.96 -27.53
C THR A 481 46.51 31.43 -27.46
N PRO A 482 47.35 30.82 -26.60
CA PRO A 482 48.43 30.01 -27.19
C PRO A 482 48.84 28.72 -26.42
N THR A 483 49.08 27.67 -27.23
CA THR A 483 50.19 26.69 -27.24
C THR A 483 50.58 25.84 -26.02
N GLY A 484 50.56 24.51 -26.22
CA GLY A 484 51.42 23.51 -25.55
C GLY A 484 50.98 22.07 -25.83
N LYS A 485 51.75 21.30 -26.60
CA LYS A 485 51.54 19.87 -26.92
C LYS A 485 52.54 18.96 -26.13
N PRO A 486 52.31 17.63 -26.05
CA PRO A 486 52.57 16.77 -24.87
C PRO A 486 53.74 15.79 -25.06
N PRO A 487 54.06 14.92 -24.07
CA PRO A 487 54.75 13.66 -24.30
C PRO A 487 53.81 12.43 -24.26
N ARG A 488 54.17 11.44 -25.08
CA ARG A 488 53.55 10.10 -25.24
C ARG A 488 54.00 9.13 -24.14
N GLN A 489 53.10 8.25 -23.68
CA GLN A 489 53.41 6.87 -23.28
C GLN A 489 52.29 5.91 -23.74
N LEU A 490 52.70 4.71 -24.17
CA LEU A 490 51.93 3.58 -24.74
C LEU A 490 51.50 2.59 -23.60
N PRO A 491 50.80 1.46 -23.85
CA PRO A 491 49.35 1.33 -23.72
C PRO A 491 48.94 0.30 -22.64
N GLU A 492 47.92 0.61 -21.82
CA GLU A 492 47.28 -0.41 -20.98
C GLU A 492 46.06 -1.03 -21.68
N ALA A 493 45.98 -2.36 -21.59
CA ALA A 493 44.95 -3.19 -22.20
C ALA A 493 43.56 -2.96 -21.56
N PRO A 494 42.47 -2.85 -22.34
CA PRO A 494 41.14 -2.85 -21.77
C PRO A 494 40.65 -4.28 -21.54
N MET A 495 40.47 -4.66 -20.27
CA MET A 495 39.57 -5.75 -19.89
C MET A 495 38.14 -5.35 -20.27
N THR A 496 37.61 -5.97 -21.32
CA THR A 496 36.23 -5.81 -21.75
C THR A 496 35.29 -6.52 -20.79
N CYS A 497 34.61 -5.78 -19.90
CA CYS A 497 33.36 -6.23 -19.31
C CYS A 497 32.23 -5.90 -20.31
N ARG A 498 31.64 -6.92 -20.92
CA ARG A 498 30.52 -6.75 -21.87
C ARG A 498 29.27 -6.33 -21.11
N TYR A 499 29.01 -5.02 -21.06
CA TYR A 499 27.70 -4.47 -20.74
C TYR A 499 26.76 -4.73 -21.94
N PHE A 500 25.77 -5.60 -21.77
CA PHE A 500 24.63 -5.65 -22.68
C PHE A 500 23.67 -4.52 -22.29
N PRO A 501 23.31 -3.59 -23.19
CA PRO A 501 22.23 -2.66 -22.91
C PRO A 501 20.91 -3.41 -23.06
N ALA A 502 20.28 -3.76 -21.94
CA ALA A 502 18.87 -4.09 -21.93
C ALA A 502 18.09 -2.84 -22.35
N ARG A 503 17.28 -2.97 -23.41
CA ARG A 503 16.36 -1.93 -23.86
C ARG A 503 15.37 -1.61 -22.73
N PRO A 504 14.99 -0.33 -22.53
CA PRO A 504 13.92 -0.01 -21.59
C PRO A 504 12.59 -0.51 -22.18
N LEU A 505 11.95 -1.43 -21.48
CA LEU A 505 10.51 -1.64 -21.61
C LEU A 505 9.83 -0.38 -21.07
N GLN A 506 9.38 0.48 -21.99
CA GLN A 506 8.45 1.55 -21.66
C GLN A 506 7.12 0.92 -21.23
N GLY A 507 6.98 0.69 -19.92
CA GLY A 507 5.71 0.55 -19.24
C GLY A 507 5.51 1.77 -18.36
N LEU A 508 4.37 2.44 -18.49
CA LEU A 508 3.94 3.53 -17.61
C LEU A 508 3.80 2.99 -16.18
N PHE A 509 4.85 3.09 -15.36
CA PHE A 509 4.78 2.98 -13.91
C PHE A 509 5.84 3.88 -13.29
N LEU A 510 5.48 5.15 -13.16
CA LEU A 510 6.15 6.14 -12.33
C LEU A 510 5.04 6.97 -11.69
N GLU A 511 4.40 6.39 -10.68
CA GLU A 511 3.65 7.11 -9.63
C GLU A 511 3.24 6.14 -8.49
N CYS A 512 4.12 5.21 -8.11
CA CYS A 512 4.16 4.76 -6.72
C CYS A 512 5.04 5.78 -6.00
N GLY A 513 4.42 6.65 -5.19
CA GLY A 513 5.10 7.69 -4.42
C GLY A 513 6.19 7.09 -3.55
N TRP A 514 7.43 7.22 -4.03
CA TRP A 514 8.69 7.26 -3.30
C TRP A 514 9.67 8.02 -4.20
N CYS A 515 9.92 9.29 -3.89
CA CYS A 515 11.10 10.04 -4.31
C CYS A 515 11.70 10.72 -3.09
#